data_AF-A0A1C3HMI1-F1
#
_entry.id   AF-A0A1C3HMI1-F1
#
_cell.length_a   1.000
_cell.length_b   1.000
_cell.length_c   1.000
_cell.angle_alpha   90.00
_cell.angle_beta   90.00
_cell.angle_gamma   90.00
#
_symmetry.space_group_name_H-M   'P 1'
#
loop_
_entity.id
_entity.type
_entity.pdbx_description
1 polymer ?
#
loop_
_entity_poly.entity_id
_entity_poly.type
_entity_poly.pdbx_seq_one_letter_code
_entity_poly.pdbx_strand_id
1 'polypeptide(L)'
;MSPRVWAACLGSAMGGVTLALLLARGYPSADPLDRLYGALFLALFGGIALLTYSLLAPDWRRTLLRAWLWWPLPLALLEAWR
;
A
#
# COMPACT_ATOMS: atom_id res chain seq x y z
N MET A 1 9.60 13.71 15.23
CA MET A 1 9.62 12.79 14.07
C MET A 1 10.01 13.58 12.84
N SER A 2 10.98 13.13 12.03
CA SER A 2 11.45 13.92 10.87
C SER A 2 10.36 13.97 9.78
N PRO A 3 10.31 15.03 8.95
CA PRO A 3 9.32 15.12 7.87
C PRO A 3 9.41 13.91 6.92
N ARG A 4 10.58 13.26 6.85
CA ARG A 4 10.87 12.17 5.90
C ARG A 4 10.13 10.92 6.30
N VAL A 5 10.20 10.63 7.60
CA VAL A 5 9.48 9.52 8.20
C VAL A 5 7.98 9.76 8.06
N TRP A 6 7.50 10.99 8.30
CA TRP A 6 6.10 11.35 8.08
C TRP A 6 5.63 11.09 6.65
N ALA A 7 6.37 11.57 5.66
CA ALA A 7 6.00 11.39 4.26
C ALA A 7 6.03 9.91 3.82
N ALA A 8 6.99 9.13 4.34
CA ALA A 8 7.06 7.69 4.10
C ALA A 8 5.87 6.95 4.73
N CYS A 9 5.51 7.29 5.97
CA CYS A 9 4.36 6.71 6.67
C CYS A 9 3.06 7.02 5.94
N LEU A 10 2.83 8.27 5.54
CA LEU A 10 1.60 8.67 4.84
C LEU A 10 1.46 7.98 3.48
N GLY A 11 2.52 7.97 2.65
CA GLY A 11 2.47 7.32 1.35
C GLY A 11 2.27 5.80 1.46
N SER A 12 2.95 5.16 2.42
CA SER A 12 2.82 3.72 2.66
C SER A 12 1.44 3.36 3.22
N ALA A 13 0.89 4.19 4.11
CA ALA A 13 -0.46 3.99 4.64
C ALA A 13 -1.53 4.14 3.55
N MET A 14 -1.44 5.20 2.73
CA MET A 14 -2.36 5.42 1.63
C MET A 14 -2.34 4.24 0.65
N GLY A 15 -1.14 3.84 0.22
CA GLY A 15 -1.02 2.71 -0.69
C GLY A 15 -1.41 1.36 -0.08
N GLY A 16 -1.15 1.15 1.21
CA GLY A 16 -1.62 -0.03 1.93
C GLY A 16 -3.14 -0.13 1.94
N VAL A 17 -3.83 0.99 2.19
CA VAL A 17 -5.30 1.06 2.12
C VAL A 17 -5.79 0.79 0.70
N THR A 18 -5.21 1.42 -0.33
CA THR A 18 -5.60 1.18 -1.72
C THR A 18 -5.41 -0.28 -2.12
N LEU A 19 -4.29 -0.89 -1.72
CA LEU A 19 -3.99 -2.29 -1.98
C LEU A 19 -4.96 -3.22 -1.26
N ALA A 20 -5.30 -2.93 0.01
CA ALA A 20 -6.29 -3.68 0.76
C ALA A 20 -7.66 -3.66 0.08
N LEU A 21 -8.10 -2.50 -0.42
CA LEU A 21 -9.37 -2.37 -1.14
C LEU A 21 -9.37 -3.15 -2.46
N LEU A 22 -8.26 -3.09 -3.21
CA LEU A 22 -8.12 -3.86 -4.45
C LEU A 22 -8.16 -5.37 -4.18
N LEU A 23 -7.41 -5.83 -3.17
CA LEU A 23 -7.39 -7.24 -2.78
C LEU A 23 -8.74 -7.69 -2.22
N ALA A 24 -9.41 -6.87 -1.41
CA ALA A 24 -10.73 -7.20 -0.88
C ALA A 24 -11.77 -7.45 -1.99
N ARG A 25 -11.54 -6.94 -3.20
CA ARG A 25 -12.35 -7.24 -4.39
C ARG A 25 -11.83 -8.42 -5.20
N GLY A 26 -10.52 -8.50 -5.40
CA GLY A 26 -9.89 -9.48 -6.29
C GLY A 26 -9.48 -10.80 -5.64
N TYR A 27 -9.51 -10.92 -4.30
CA TYR A 27 -8.97 -12.09 -3.62
C TYR A 27 -9.83 -13.34 -3.91
N PRO A 28 -9.22 -14.47 -4.32
CA PRO A 28 -9.93 -15.68 -4.69
C PRO A 28 -10.40 -16.45 -3.44
N SER A 29 -11.49 -16.00 -2.82
CA SER A 29 -12.23 -16.76 -1.80
C SER A 29 -13.73 -16.56 -1.96
N ALA A 30 -14.49 -17.63 -1.71
CA ALA A 30 -15.95 -17.60 -1.67
C ALA A 30 -16.49 -17.07 -0.33
N ASP A 31 -15.70 -17.17 0.74
CA ASP A 31 -16.05 -16.63 2.05
C ASP A 31 -15.62 -15.14 2.14
N PRO A 32 -16.57 -14.21 2.39
CA PRO A 32 -16.25 -12.79 2.51
C PRO A 32 -15.30 -12.47 3.66
N LEU A 33 -15.29 -13.26 4.73
CA LEU A 33 -14.43 -13.04 5.89
C LEU A 33 -12.97 -13.43 5.56
N ASP A 34 -12.77 -14.57 4.92
CA ASP A 34 -11.43 -15.01 4.46
C ASP A 34 -10.85 -14.04 3.42
N ARG A 35 -11.69 -13.53 2.52
CA ARG A 35 -11.32 -12.50 1.56
C ARG A 35 -10.88 -11.20 2.25
N LEU A 36 -11.57 -10.78 3.30
CA LEU A 36 -11.19 -9.60 4.09
C LEU A 36 -9.87 -9.83 4.83
N TYR A 37 -9.71 -10.97 5.51
CA TYR A 37 -8.48 -11.30 6.21
C TYR A 37 -7.29 -11.40 5.26
N GLY A 38 -7.45 -12.10 4.14
CA GLY A 38 -6.43 -12.22 3.10
C GLY A 38 -5.99 -10.85 2.57
N ALA A 39 -6.95 -10.00 2.24
CA ALA A 39 -6.68 -8.63 1.80
C ALA A 39 -5.95 -7.79 2.85
N LEU A 40 -6.38 -7.86 4.11
CA LEU A 40 -5.78 -7.11 5.22
C LEU A 40 -4.33 -7.56 5.50
N PHE A 41 -4.09 -8.87 5.60
CA PHE A 41 -2.76 -9.41 5.89
C PHE A 41 -1.78 -9.14 4.75
N LEU A 42 -2.18 -9.35 3.49
CA LEU A 42 -1.32 -9.05 2.35
C LEU A 42 -0.98 -7.56 2.28
N ALA A 43 -1.99 -6.70 2.46
CA ALA A 43 -1.79 -5.26 2.40
C ALA A 43 -0.92 -4.74 3.55
N LEU A 44 -1.08 -5.30 4.75
CA LEU A 44 -0.22 -4.99 5.90
C LEU A 44 1.23 -5.39 5.62
N PHE A 45 1.44 -6.63 5.16
CA PHE A 45 2.79 -7.12 4.86
C PHE A 45 3.45 -6.31 3.75
N GLY A 46 2.72 -6.05 2.66
CA GLY A 46 3.18 -5.20 1.56
C GLY A 46 3.45 -3.76 2.01
N GLY A 47 2.59 -3.19 2.84
CA GLY A 47 2.74 -1.84 3.40
C GLY A 47 3.97 -1.70 4.28
N ILE A 48 4.24 -2.68 5.15
CA ILE A 48 5.45 -2.70 5.99
C ILE A 48 6.71 -2.86 5.13
N ALA A 49 6.68 -3.74 4.12
CA ALA A 49 7.79 -3.93 3.20
C ALA A 49 8.11 -2.64 2.43
N LEU A 50 7.08 -1.94 1.92
CA LEU A 50 7.22 -0.69 1.17
C LEU A 50 7.65 0.48 2.07
N LEU A 51 7.16 0.54 3.31
CA LEU A 51 7.61 1.51 4.31
C LEU A 51 9.10 1.32 4.59
N THR A 52 9.53 0.09 4.87
CA THR A 52 10.93 -0.26 5.11
C THR A 52 11.79 0.11 3.90
N TYR A 53 11.35 -0.26 2.69
CA TYR A 53 12.03 0.07 1.44
C TYR A 53 12.16 1.59 1.20
N SER A 54 11.14 2.36 1.57
CA SER A 54 11.14 3.83 1.44
C SER A 54 12.09 4.49 2.44
N LEU A 55 12.17 3.97 3.66
CA LEU A 55 13.05 4.46 4.72
C LEU A 55 14.52 4.11 4.49
N LEU A 56 14.80 3.02 3.80
CA LEU A 56 16.15 2.65 3.34
C LEU A 56 16.72 3.59 2.26
N ALA A 57 15.92 4.52 1.74
CA ALA A 57 16.41 5.47 0.76
C ALA A 57 17.34 6.52 1.42
N PRO A 58 18.49 6.83 0.79
CA PRO A 58 19.44 7.81 1.33
C PRO A 58 18.87 9.23 1.31
N ASP A 59 18.09 9.56 0.28
CA ASP A 59 17.62 10.92 0.01
C ASP A 59 16.12 11.08 0.23
N TRP A 60 15.71 12.26 0.69
CA TRP A 60 14.30 12.67 0.81
C TRP A 60 13.48 12.40 -0.45
N ARG A 61 14.02 12.81 -1.60
CA ARG A 61 13.36 12.70 -2.91
C ARG A 61 13.08 11.24 -3.28
N ARG A 62 14.03 10.34 -2.97
CA ARG A 62 13.90 8.91 -3.21
C ARG A 62 12.91 8.27 -2.24
N THR A 63 12.88 8.68 -0.98
CA THR A 63 11.85 8.25 -0.02
C THR A 63 10.45 8.60 -0.52
N LEU A 64 10.24 9.84 -0.99
CA LEU A 64 8.95 10.26 -1.55
C LEU A 64 8.56 9.42 -2.76
N LEU A 65 9.45 9.25 -3.73
CA LEU A 65 9.16 8.45 -4.92
C LEU A 65 8.80 7.01 -4.54
N ARG A 66 9.57 6.38 -3.65
CA ARG A 66 9.31 4.99 -3.22
C ARG A 66 8.00 4.85 -2.43
N ALA A 67 7.63 5.84 -1.65
CA ALA A 67 6.40 5.80 -0.85
C ALA A 67 5.15 6.15 -1.67
N TRP A 68 5.26 7.02 -2.68
CA TRP A 68 4.09 7.61 -3.37
C TRP A 68 3.89 7.15 -4.82
N LEU A 69 4.92 6.68 -5.51
CA LEU A 69 4.80 6.40 -6.96
C LEU A 69 3.98 5.14 -7.27
N TRP A 70 3.89 4.20 -6.34
CA TRP A 70 3.36 2.87 -6.61
C TRP A 70 1.85 2.75 -6.43
N TRP A 71 1.26 3.47 -5.47
CA TRP A 71 -0.16 3.31 -5.11
C TRP A 71 -1.18 3.83 -6.14
N PRO A 72 -0.87 4.79 -7.04
CA PRO A 72 -1.81 5.18 -8.10
C PRO A 72 -2.18 4.02 -9.04
N LEU A 73 -1.29 3.03 -9.21
CA LEU A 73 -1.56 1.86 -10.04
C LEU A 73 -2.66 0.96 -9.43
N PRO A 74 -2.58 0.51 -8.16
CA PRO A 74 -3.68 -0.12 -7.47
C PRO A 74 -4.99 0.66 -7.51
N LEU A 75 -4.92 2.00 -7.42
CA LEU A 75 -6.12 2.84 -7.51
C LEU A 75 -6.74 2.79 -8.91
N ALA A 76 -5.93 2.96 -9.96
CA ALA A 76 -6.39 2.89 -11.34
C ALA A 76 -7.02 1.53 -11.66
N LEU A 77 -6.44 0.44 -11.13
CA LEU A 77 -7.03 -0.90 -11.25
C LEU A 77 -8.36 -1.00 -10.52
N LEU A 78 -8.47 -0.43 -9.32
CA LEU A 78 -9.71 -0.41 -8.55
C LEU A 78 -10.82 0.37 -9.27
N GLU A 79 -10.47 1.48 -9.93
CA GLU A 79 -11.39 2.29 -10.73
C GLU A 79 -11.80 1.62 -12.03
N ALA A 80 -10.89 0.90 -12.71
CA ALA A 80 -11.21 0.12 -13.89
C ALA A 80 -12.18 -1.05 -13.63
N TRP A 81 -12.34 -1.45 -12.36
CA TRP A 81 -13.25 -2.50 -11.91
C TRP A 81 -14.59 -1.96 -11.35
N ARG A 82 -14.86 -0.65 -11.46
CA ARG A 82 -16.19 -0.08 -11.20
C ARG A 82 -17.13 -0.28 -12.37
#